data_AF-W7QFS3-F1
#
_entry.id   AF-W7QFS3-F1
#
_cell.length_a   1.000
_cell.length_b   1.000
_cell.length_c   1.000
_cell.angle_alpha   90.00
_cell.angle_beta   90.00
_cell.angle_gamma   90.00
#
_symmetry.space_group_name_H-M   'P 1'
#
loop_
_entity.id
_entity.type
_entity.pdbx_description
1 polymer ?
#
loop_
_entity_poly.entity_id
_entity_poly.type
_entity_poly.pdbx_seq_one_letter_code
_entity_poly.pdbx_strand_id
1 'polypeptide(L)'
;MDQQNSGKKCFSLVVRKLTALKLGILQILEYNTTKFIVSLPMFDLPQEDETSQILAEMAAEGIDLSQPMQIDFFAAFEFKEQAEKALPQVQKLQVNQLSFTKVKVQKPEVGGGVELVASVNLIPNAETLDKWDQAFTDCVEKLKGYSDGWGIAL
;
A
#
# COMPACT_ATOMS: atom_id res chain seq x y z
N MET A 1 17.58 -38.88 -2.91
CA MET A 1 16.68 -38.14 -3.84
C MET A 1 15.94 -37.18 -2.93
N ASP A 2 16.57 -36.05 -2.63
CA ASP A 2 16.09 -35.12 -1.61
C ASP A 2 15.69 -33.82 -2.29
N GLN A 3 14.39 -33.56 -2.31
CA GLN A 3 13.84 -32.31 -2.81
C GLN A 3 14.05 -31.23 -1.75
N GLN A 4 14.97 -30.31 -2.02
CA GLN A 4 15.02 -29.01 -1.35
C GLN A 4 13.88 -28.14 -1.87
N ASN A 5 12.77 -28.12 -1.13
CA ASN A 5 11.74 -27.11 -1.30
C ASN A 5 12.16 -25.86 -0.51
N SER A 6 12.89 -24.96 -1.18
CA SER A 6 13.24 -23.65 -0.64
C SER A 6 11.97 -22.80 -0.61
N GLY A 7 11.36 -22.71 0.56
CA GLY A 7 10.29 -21.77 0.85
C GLY A 7 10.84 -20.34 0.74
N LYS A 8 10.73 -19.75 -0.44
CA LYS A 8 10.92 -18.32 -0.64
C LYS A 8 9.82 -17.61 0.14
N LYS A 9 10.20 -16.96 1.26
CA LYS A 9 9.35 -15.96 1.89
C LYS A 9 9.20 -14.82 0.88
N CYS A 10 7.99 -14.68 0.34
CA CYS A 10 7.55 -13.56 -0.48
C CYS A 10 7.56 -12.33 0.44
N PHE A 11 8.61 -11.51 0.36
CA PHE A 11 8.71 -10.28 1.13
C PHE A 11 7.89 -9.22 0.39
N SER A 12 6.65 -9.00 0.81
CA SER A 12 5.87 -7.85 0.34
C SER A 12 6.29 -6.63 1.15
N LEU A 13 6.96 -5.65 0.54
CA LEU A 13 7.19 -4.36 1.18
C LEU A 13 5.94 -3.51 0.95
N VAL A 14 5.14 -3.34 2.01
CA VAL A 14 3.86 -2.60 1.98
C VAL A 14 4.06 -1.23 2.62
N VAL A 15 3.84 -0.18 1.84
CA VAL A 15 3.72 1.20 2.30
C VAL A 15 2.27 1.41 2.73
N ARG A 16 2.00 1.32 4.04
CA ARG A 16 0.65 1.57 4.55
C ARG A 16 0.46 3.05 4.89
N LYS A 17 -0.57 3.67 4.33
CA LYS A 17 -1.01 4.99 4.77
C LYS A 17 -1.61 4.81 6.17
N LEU A 18 -0.95 5.35 7.20
CA LEU A 18 -1.49 5.41 8.58
C LEU A 18 -2.80 6.22 8.58
N THR A 19 -3.90 5.61 8.17
CA THR A 19 -5.22 6.20 8.29
C THR A 19 -5.62 6.07 9.75
N ALA A 20 -5.56 7.21 10.45
CA ALA A 20 -6.13 7.35 11.79
C ALA A 20 -7.63 7.04 11.71
N LEU A 21 -7.99 5.76 11.83
CA LEU A 21 -9.36 5.34 12.03
C LEU A 21 -9.81 6.03 13.31
N LYS A 22 -10.69 7.01 13.16
CA LYS A 22 -11.24 7.84 14.22
C LYS A 22 -12.25 7.02 15.03
N LEU A 23 -11.78 5.92 15.63
CA LEU A 23 -12.46 5.09 16.61
C LEU A 23 -11.42 4.83 17.71
N GLY A 24 -11.59 5.53 18.81
CA GLY A 24 -10.59 5.65 19.87
C GLY A 24 -10.21 4.30 20.47
N ILE A 25 -9.02 3.82 20.12
CA ILE A 25 -8.18 3.03 21.01
C ILE A 25 -6.74 3.53 20.78
N LEU A 26 -6.24 4.24 21.77
CA LEU A 26 -4.86 4.68 21.90
C LEU A 26 -3.98 3.44 22.02
N GLN A 27 -3.44 2.93 20.91
CA GLN A 27 -2.43 1.87 20.99
C GLN A 27 -1.08 2.53 21.23
N ILE A 28 -0.76 2.67 22.51
CA ILE A 28 0.58 2.98 23.02
C ILE A 28 1.49 1.86 22.51
N LEU A 29 2.33 2.17 21.51
CA LEU A 29 3.51 1.36 21.24
C LEU A 29 4.55 1.76 22.30
N GLU A 30 4.68 0.92 23.31
CA GLU A 30 5.74 0.99 24.30
C GLU A 30 7.11 0.83 23.61
N TYR A 31 7.78 1.95 23.33
CA TYR A 31 9.22 1.98 23.07
C TYR A 31 9.95 2.43 24.34
N ASN A 32 10.31 1.45 25.17
CA ASN A 32 11.35 1.58 26.19
C ASN A 32 12.68 1.28 25.47
N THR A 33 13.78 2.03 25.46
CA THR A 33 14.30 3.14 26.28
C THR A 33 15.38 3.79 25.40
N THR A 34 15.37 5.09 25.10
CA THR A 34 16.26 6.09 25.71
C THR A 34 15.86 7.46 25.15
N LYS A 35 15.67 8.41 26.07
CA LYS A 35 15.20 9.78 25.87
C LYS A 35 15.91 10.54 24.75
N PHE A 36 15.12 11.11 23.84
CA PHE A 36 15.30 12.49 23.37
C PHE A 36 13.91 13.13 23.26
N ILE A 37 13.56 13.97 24.24
CA ILE A 37 12.45 14.90 24.08
C ILE A 37 12.96 16.03 23.19
N VAL A 38 12.53 16.04 21.94
CA VAL A 38 12.55 17.25 21.13
C VAL A 38 11.10 17.62 20.89
N SER A 39 10.62 18.57 21.69
CA SER A 39 9.41 19.31 21.34
C SER A 39 9.78 20.16 20.14
N LEU A 40 9.49 19.65 18.94
CA LEU A 40 9.62 20.42 17.72
C LEU A 40 8.22 20.92 17.33
N PRO A 41 8.07 22.23 17.07
CA PRO A 41 6.82 22.78 16.59
C PRO A 41 6.46 22.09 15.27
N MET A 42 5.17 21.89 15.08
CA MET A 42 4.52 21.50 13.83
C MET A 42 4.97 22.46 12.72
N PHE A 43 6.11 22.16 12.10
CA PHE A 43 6.71 22.87 10.99
C PHE A 43 6.59 21.93 9.80
N ASP A 44 6.01 22.44 8.72
CA ASP A 44 6.07 21.85 7.38
C ASP A 44 7.51 21.40 7.11
N LEU A 45 7.77 20.11 7.30
CA LEU A 45 8.93 19.47 6.70
C LEU A 45 8.67 19.53 5.19
N PRO A 46 9.66 19.90 4.36
CA PRO A 46 9.52 19.68 2.93
C PRO A 46 9.16 18.19 2.77
N GLN A 47 8.06 17.92 2.09
CA GLN A 47 7.63 16.56 1.80
C GLN A 47 8.71 15.95 0.90
N GLU A 48 9.73 15.36 1.52
CA GLU A 48 10.61 14.44 0.81
C GLU A 48 9.68 13.39 0.22
N ASP A 49 9.77 13.19 -1.09
CA ASP A 49 8.91 12.28 -1.84
C ASP A 49 9.08 10.87 -1.25
N GLU A 50 8.15 10.46 -0.38
CA GLU A 50 8.15 9.19 0.35
C GLU A 50 8.25 8.01 -0.63
N THR A 51 7.59 8.11 -1.80
CA THR A 51 7.68 7.12 -2.86
C THR A 51 9.12 7.02 -3.38
N SER A 52 9.75 8.15 -3.68
CA SER A 52 11.16 8.19 -4.13
C SER A 52 12.12 7.62 -3.09
N GLN A 53 11.93 7.92 -1.80
CA GLN A 53 12.78 7.38 -0.72
C GLN A 53 12.68 5.86 -0.64
N ILE A 54 11.46 5.32 -0.65
CA ILE A 54 11.22 3.87 -0.55
C ILE A 54 11.80 3.13 -1.76
N LEU A 55 11.67 3.69 -2.97
CA LEU A 55 12.30 3.12 -4.17
C LEU A 55 13.84 3.14 -4.07
N ALA A 56 14.42 4.21 -3.50
CA ALA A 56 15.86 4.28 -3.30
C ALA A 56 16.35 3.21 -2.30
N GLU A 57 15.60 2.97 -1.22
CA GLU A 57 15.88 1.91 -0.25
C GLU A 57 15.78 0.52 -0.90
N MET A 58 14.73 0.26 -1.67
CA MET A 58 14.58 -1.00 -2.43
C MET A 58 15.75 -1.24 -3.39
N ALA A 59 16.18 -0.21 -4.13
CA ALA A 59 17.32 -0.31 -5.02
C ALA A 59 18.64 -0.56 -4.26
N ALA A 60 18.80 0.06 -3.09
CA ALA A 60 19.95 -0.17 -2.21
C ALA A 60 19.99 -1.60 -1.65
N GLU A 61 18.83 -2.25 -1.48
CA GLU A 61 18.70 -3.66 -1.14
C GLU A 61 18.91 -4.62 -2.34
N GLY A 62 19.14 -4.07 -3.53
CA GLY A 62 19.44 -4.84 -4.75
C GLY A 62 18.23 -5.28 -5.56
N ILE A 63 17.05 -4.69 -5.32
CA ILE A 63 15.86 -4.91 -6.15
C ILE A 63 16.03 -4.20 -7.49
N ASP A 64 15.91 -4.93 -8.60
CA ASP A 64 16.01 -4.37 -9.95
C ASP A 64 14.70 -3.67 -10.37
N LEU A 65 14.61 -2.37 -10.06
CA LEU A 65 13.45 -1.53 -10.39
C LEU A 65 13.33 -1.22 -11.89
N SER A 66 14.27 -1.67 -12.75
CA SER A 66 14.18 -1.48 -14.20
C SER A 66 13.25 -2.48 -14.89
N GLN A 67 12.83 -3.52 -14.17
CA GLN A 67 11.97 -4.58 -14.69
C GLN A 67 10.50 -4.36 -14.31
N PRO A 68 9.54 -4.90 -15.09
CA PRO A 68 8.14 -4.92 -14.68
C PRO A 68 7.96 -5.73 -13.39
N MET A 69 7.32 -5.13 -12.40
CA MET A 69 7.00 -5.74 -11.11
C MET A 69 5.51 -5.66 -10.83
N GLN A 70 5.01 -6.60 -10.02
CA GLN A 70 3.64 -6.56 -9.55
C GLN A 70 3.52 -5.57 -8.40
N ILE A 71 2.70 -4.54 -8.59
CA ILE A 71 2.34 -3.55 -7.58
C ILE A 71 0.93 -3.87 -7.09
N ASP A 72 0.79 -4.02 -5.79
CA ASP A 72 -0.49 -4.23 -5.11
C ASP A 72 -0.92 -2.93 -4.41
N PHE A 73 -2.14 -2.48 -4.69
CA PHE A 73 -2.80 -1.34 -4.03
C PHE A 73 -3.85 -1.86 -3.06
N PHE A 74 -3.89 -1.28 -1.86
CA PHE A 74 -4.70 -1.75 -0.75
C PHE A 74 -5.75 -0.71 -0.37
N ALA A 75 -6.99 -1.13 -0.17
CA ALA A 75 -8.03 -0.29 0.40
C ALA A 75 -8.82 -1.03 1.47
N ALA A 76 -9.15 -0.33 2.56
CA ALA A 76 -9.98 -0.83 3.64
C ALA A 76 -11.44 -0.37 3.47
N PHE A 77 -12.37 -1.28 3.72
CA PHE A 77 -13.80 -1.02 3.77
C PHE A 77 -14.36 -1.52 5.09
N GLU A 78 -15.27 -0.75 5.70
CA GLU A 78 -15.94 -1.17 6.94
C GLU A 78 -16.85 -2.38 6.70
N PHE A 79 -17.51 -2.44 5.54
CA PHE A 79 -18.53 -3.42 5.22
C PHE A 79 -18.24 -4.10 3.88
N LYS A 80 -18.53 -5.41 3.81
CA LYS A 80 -18.29 -6.26 2.64
C LYS A 80 -19.06 -5.82 1.40
N GLU A 81 -20.31 -5.39 1.56
CA GLU A 81 -21.15 -4.98 0.43
C GLU A 81 -20.56 -3.79 -0.34
N GLN A 82 -19.97 -2.82 0.37
CA GLN A 82 -19.30 -1.67 -0.19
C GLN A 82 -18.03 -2.08 -0.94
N ALA A 83 -17.23 -2.98 -0.36
CA ALA A 83 -16.04 -3.52 -1.01
C ALA A 83 -16.39 -4.28 -2.30
N GLU A 84 -17.47 -5.08 -2.29
CA GLU A 84 -17.95 -5.80 -3.47
C GLU A 84 -18.48 -4.87 -4.56
N LYS A 85 -19.13 -3.75 -4.19
CA LYS A 85 -19.52 -2.68 -5.14
C LYS A 85 -18.32 -1.96 -5.74
N ALA A 86 -17.19 -1.91 -5.03
CA ALA A 86 -15.98 -1.27 -5.51
C ALA A 86 -15.19 -2.11 -6.53
N LEU A 87 -15.23 -3.44 -6.43
CA LEU A 87 -14.55 -4.35 -7.35
C LEU A 87 -14.68 -3.96 -8.85
N PRO A 88 -15.90 -3.83 -9.42
CA PRO A 88 -16.04 -3.50 -10.85
C PRO A 88 -15.61 -2.08 -11.20
N GLN A 89 -15.59 -1.14 -10.24
CA GLN A 89 -15.15 0.23 -10.49
C GLN A 89 -13.63 0.31 -10.52
N VAL A 90 -12.99 -0.31 -9.53
CA VAL A 90 -11.54 -0.42 -9.46
C VAL A 90 -11.00 -1.21 -10.66
N GLN A 91 -11.63 -2.33 -11.03
CA GLN A 91 -11.21 -3.14 -12.19
C GLN A 91 -11.24 -2.38 -13.53
N LYS A 92 -12.07 -1.32 -13.64
CA LYS A 92 -12.17 -0.46 -14.83
C LYS A 92 -11.21 0.74 -14.77
N LEU A 93 -10.54 0.97 -13.65
CA LEU A 93 -9.58 2.05 -13.52
C LEU A 93 -8.43 1.83 -14.50
N GLN A 94 -8.04 2.90 -15.20
CA GLN A 94 -6.91 2.89 -16.11
C GLN A 94 -6.00 4.08 -15.83
N VAL A 95 -4.71 3.82 -15.74
CA VAL A 95 -3.66 4.83 -15.62
C VAL A 95 -2.61 4.50 -16.65
N ASN A 96 -2.22 5.48 -17.47
CA ASN A 96 -1.26 5.30 -18.56
C ASN A 96 -1.58 4.10 -19.48
N GLN A 97 -2.87 3.90 -19.81
CA GLN A 97 -3.38 2.78 -20.64
C GLN A 97 -3.23 1.38 -20.03
N LEU A 98 -2.75 1.28 -18.79
CA LEU A 98 -2.68 0.03 -18.03
C LEU A 98 -3.91 -0.11 -17.13
N SER A 99 -4.36 -1.35 -16.93
CA SER A 99 -5.47 -1.70 -16.02
C SER A 99 -4.97 -2.70 -14.99
N PHE A 100 -5.68 -2.82 -13.86
CA PHE A 100 -5.38 -3.88 -12.89
C PHE A 100 -5.55 -5.27 -13.52
N THR A 101 -4.57 -6.14 -13.32
CA THR A 101 -4.60 -7.54 -13.76
C THR A 101 -5.46 -8.41 -12.85
N LYS A 102 -5.63 -7.98 -11.59
CA LYS A 102 -6.43 -8.67 -10.59
C LYS A 102 -6.99 -7.68 -9.58
N VAL A 103 -8.28 -7.79 -9.27
CA VAL A 103 -8.90 -7.07 -8.16
C VAL A 103 -9.68 -8.07 -7.31
N LYS A 104 -9.41 -8.13 -6.01
CA LYS A 104 -10.06 -9.06 -5.08
C LYS A 104 -10.39 -8.38 -3.76
N VAL A 105 -11.38 -8.94 -3.06
CA VAL A 105 -11.60 -8.65 -1.64
C VAL A 105 -11.10 -9.82 -0.79
N GLN A 106 -10.51 -9.51 0.36
CA GLN A 106 -10.01 -10.48 1.31
C GLN A 106 -10.26 -10.00 2.75
N LYS A 107 -10.08 -10.91 3.71
CA LYS A 107 -10.08 -10.52 5.12
C LYS A 107 -8.78 -9.78 5.42
N PRO A 108 -8.81 -8.64 6.13
CA PRO A 108 -7.59 -7.94 6.55
C PRO A 108 -6.69 -8.84 7.41
N GLU A 109 -5.38 -8.66 7.31
CA GLU A 109 -4.40 -9.35 8.17
C GLU A 109 -4.52 -8.90 9.64
N VAL A 110 -4.85 -7.63 9.85
CA VAL A 110 -5.00 -7.00 11.17
C VAL A 110 -6.29 -6.18 11.19
N GLY A 111 -7.02 -6.21 12.31
CA GLY A 111 -8.23 -5.40 12.52
C GLY A 111 -9.54 -6.07 12.06
N GLY A 112 -10.55 -5.24 11.83
CA GLY A 112 -11.88 -5.63 11.34
C GLY A 112 -12.20 -4.99 10.00
N GLY A 113 -13.27 -5.45 9.33
CA GLY A 113 -13.68 -4.97 8.01
C GLY A 113 -13.23 -5.88 6.87
N VAL A 114 -13.07 -5.30 5.68
CA VAL A 114 -12.73 -5.98 4.43
C VAL A 114 -11.64 -5.21 3.71
N GLU A 115 -10.64 -5.93 3.20
CA GLU A 115 -9.54 -5.35 2.44
C GLU A 115 -9.75 -5.66 0.94
N LEU A 116 -9.68 -4.63 0.10
CA LEU A 116 -9.63 -4.74 -1.35
C LEU A 116 -8.17 -4.64 -1.78
N VAL A 117 -7.72 -5.57 -2.62
CA VAL A 117 -6.38 -5.59 -3.21
C VAL A 117 -6.51 -5.52 -4.72
N ALA A 118 -5.83 -4.55 -5.33
CA ALA A 118 -5.77 -4.36 -6.78
C ALA A 118 -4.32 -4.44 -7.27
N SER A 119 -4.04 -5.41 -8.13
CA SER A 119 -2.70 -5.71 -8.62
C SER A 119 -2.49 -5.25 -10.05
N VAL A 120 -1.36 -4.64 -10.36
CA VAL A 120 -0.95 -4.23 -11.72
C VAL A 120 0.52 -4.56 -11.96
N ASN A 121 0.88 -4.95 -13.18
CA ASN A 121 2.29 -5.14 -13.56
C ASN A 121 2.79 -3.90 -14.31
N LEU A 122 3.82 -3.25 -13.79
CA LEU A 122 4.44 -2.05 -14.38
C LEU A 122 5.90 -1.90 -13.93
N ILE A 123 6.67 -1.04 -14.61
CA ILE A 123 8.01 -0.64 -14.18
C ILE A 123 7.85 0.50 -13.16
N PRO A 124 8.19 0.29 -11.87
CA PRO A 124 7.93 1.29 -10.84
C PRO A 124 8.90 2.47 -10.94
N ASN A 125 8.32 3.66 -10.83
CA ASN A 125 9.01 4.93 -10.61
C ASN A 125 8.05 5.85 -9.85
N ALA A 126 8.59 6.87 -9.19
CA ALA A 126 7.80 7.74 -8.31
C ALA A 126 6.58 8.34 -9.01
N GLU A 127 6.78 8.99 -10.16
CA GLU A 127 5.69 9.61 -10.93
C GLU A 127 4.57 8.61 -11.30
N THR A 128 4.94 7.39 -11.68
CA THR A 128 3.97 6.36 -12.06
C THR A 128 3.20 5.87 -10.84
N LEU A 129 3.90 5.59 -9.73
CA LEU A 129 3.27 5.11 -8.51
C LEU A 129 2.37 6.17 -7.88
N ASP A 130 2.77 7.44 -7.87
CA ASP A 130 1.94 8.54 -7.35
C ASP A 130 0.66 8.71 -8.17
N LYS A 131 0.74 8.62 -9.51
CA LYS A 131 -0.45 8.66 -10.37
C LYS A 131 -1.40 7.50 -10.10
N TRP A 132 -0.86 6.30 -9.91
CA TRP A 132 -1.67 5.13 -9.58
C TRP A 132 -2.30 5.25 -8.20
N ASP A 133 -1.52 5.65 -7.19
CA ASP A 133 -1.99 5.82 -5.82
C ASP A 133 -3.08 6.89 -5.74
N GLN A 134 -2.92 8.03 -6.43
CA GLN A 134 -3.95 9.06 -6.50
C GLN A 134 -5.21 8.56 -7.21
N ALA A 135 -5.07 7.93 -8.38
CA ALA A 135 -6.22 7.43 -9.14
C ALA A 135 -7.00 6.33 -8.38
N PHE A 136 -6.27 5.45 -7.69
CA PHE A 136 -6.85 4.41 -6.85
C PHE A 136 -7.56 5.04 -5.64
N THR A 137 -6.90 5.97 -4.94
CA THR A 137 -7.47 6.71 -3.80
C THR A 137 -8.77 7.42 -4.19
N ASP A 138 -8.76 8.18 -5.29
CA ASP A 138 -9.94 8.87 -5.81
C ASP A 138 -11.10 7.91 -6.14
N CYS A 139 -10.78 6.69 -6.60
CA CYS A 139 -11.77 5.68 -6.93
C CYS A 139 -12.41 5.09 -5.66
N VAL A 140 -11.59 4.68 -4.69
CA VAL A 140 -12.07 3.98 -3.49
C VAL A 140 -12.77 4.92 -2.50
N GLU A 141 -12.31 6.16 -2.34
CA GLU A 141 -12.92 7.11 -1.41
C GLU A 141 -14.32 7.55 -1.84
N LYS A 142 -14.56 7.68 -3.16
CA LYS A 142 -15.92 7.89 -3.72
C LYS A 142 -16.88 6.76 -3.37
N LEU A 143 -16.35 5.57 -3.10
CA LEU A 143 -17.10 4.36 -2.78
C LEU A 143 -17.08 4.03 -1.28
N LYS A 144 -16.71 5.01 -0.44
CA LYS A 144 -16.64 4.88 1.03
C LYS A 144 -15.59 3.87 1.52
N GLY A 145 -14.59 3.58 0.70
CA GLY A 145 -13.37 2.91 1.13
C GLY A 145 -12.31 3.91 1.57
N TYR A 146 -11.24 3.41 2.17
CA TYR A 146 -10.05 4.16 2.56
C TYR A 146 -8.85 3.56 1.85
N SER A 147 -8.10 4.37 1.10
CA SER A 147 -6.83 3.92 0.53
C SER A 147 -5.82 3.68 1.64
N ASP A 148 -5.24 2.48 1.71
CA ASP A 148 -4.26 2.03 2.71
C ASP A 148 -2.86 1.87 2.09
N GLY A 149 -2.62 2.53 0.96
CA GLY A 149 -1.32 2.57 0.30
C GLY A 149 -1.05 1.40 -0.65
N TRP A 150 0.23 1.12 -0.92
CA TRP A 150 0.68 0.21 -1.99
C TRP A 150 1.93 -0.57 -1.59
N GLY A 151 2.23 -1.65 -2.30
CA GLY A 151 3.43 -2.43 -2.10
C GLY A 151 3.90 -3.16 -3.35
N ILE A 152 5.15 -3.60 -3.34
CA ILE A 152 5.72 -4.46 -4.39
C ILE A 152 5.68 -5.91 -3.91
N ALA A 153 5.10 -6.79 -4.73
CA ALA A 153 5.12 -8.23 -4.49
C ALA A 153 6.44 -8.82 -5.04
N LEU A 154 7.31 -9.30 -4.15
CA LEU A 154 8.63 -9.91 -4.46
C LEU A 154 8.60 -11.44 -4.46
#